data_AF-A0A847EUF6-F1
#
_entry.id   AF-A0A847EUF6-F1
#
_cell.length_a   1.000
_cell.length_b   1.000
_cell.length_c   1.000
_cell.angle_alpha   90.00
_cell.angle_beta   90.00
_cell.angle_gamma   90.00
#
_symmetry.space_group_name_H-M   'P 1'
#
loop_
_entity.id
_entity.type
_entity.pdbx_description
1 polymer ?
#
loop_
_entity_poly.entity_id
_entity_poly.type
_entity_poly.pdbx_seq_one_letter_code
_entity_poly.pdbx_strand_id
1 'polypeptide(L)'
;MDENISLYRCMRPSLDGTKQIKDPTRHLTIQWTISSEALDARGHAFGGTWGGNPSTFHHNLFACNTARNPSIGMSGPFDFRNNVIFNWRHRTMDGGDETSLINLINNYYKPGPATNENMRAVFARIEQRSMYSPGSAWAEGNWYPKAENRPGKWYVAGNIMEGNQQLNGNNWAGMRGPEDLARVNTPFEGWPVAPHETAEAAYLSVLKHAGATLPKRDAVDKRVTDMVLSGKPMTETGIIKDIAEVGGYPPLTYDAKAVPVDTDADGMPDNWERQFKLDPENSADGATDADGDGYTNVEEYLNGTNPQEKINYRNLGNNVDVISFK
;
A
#
# COMPACT_ATOMS: atom_id res chain seq x y z
N MET A 1 2.44 -16.66 10.59
CA MET A 1 2.58 -16.45 9.14
C MET A 1 2.46 -14.97 9.04
N ASP A 2 3.58 -14.28 8.96
CA ASP A 2 3.61 -12.89 9.35
C ASP A 2 3.70 -12.06 8.06
N GLU A 3 2.66 -11.28 7.82
CA GLU A 3 2.58 -10.29 6.76
C GLU A 3 2.25 -8.97 7.44
N ASN A 4 2.90 -7.87 7.05
CA ASN A 4 2.60 -6.57 7.66
C ASN A 4 1.15 -6.14 7.36
N ILE A 5 0.75 -6.24 6.08
CA ILE A 5 -0.59 -5.83 5.63
C ILE A 5 -1.11 -6.83 4.59
N SER A 6 -2.29 -7.41 4.84
CA SER A 6 -2.95 -8.35 3.91
C SER A 6 -4.38 -7.91 3.65
N LEU A 7 -4.59 -7.12 2.59
CA LEU A 7 -5.89 -6.55 2.24
C LEU A 7 -6.16 -6.73 0.75
N TYR A 8 -7.03 -7.69 0.44
CA TYR A 8 -7.34 -8.06 -0.96
C TYR A 8 -8.68 -8.77 -1.15
N ARG A 9 -9.28 -9.29 -0.07
CA ARG A 9 -10.50 -10.10 -0.16
C ARG A 9 -11.39 -10.00 1.05
N CYS A 10 -12.67 -10.27 0.83
CA CYS A 10 -13.62 -10.67 1.86
C CYS A 10 -14.08 -12.12 1.61
N MET A 11 -14.63 -12.73 2.66
CA MET A 11 -15.19 -14.08 2.61
C MET A 11 -16.70 -13.98 2.82
N ARG A 12 -17.47 -14.70 2.00
CA ARG A 12 -18.92 -14.89 2.22
C ARG A 12 -19.32 -16.35 2.02
N PRO A 13 -20.41 -16.82 2.65
CA PRO A 13 -20.92 -18.14 2.37
C PRO A 13 -21.41 -18.26 0.90
N SER A 14 -21.32 -19.47 0.36
CA SER A 14 -22.04 -19.85 -0.87
C SER A 14 -23.55 -19.84 -0.65
N LEU A 15 -24.34 -19.83 -1.74
CA LEU A 15 -25.80 -19.79 -1.67
C LEU A 15 -26.40 -20.97 -0.88
N ASP A 16 -25.75 -22.14 -0.93
CA ASP A 16 -26.13 -23.34 -0.19
C ASP A 16 -25.49 -23.43 1.21
N GLY A 17 -24.65 -22.46 1.59
CA GLY A 17 -23.96 -22.40 2.87
C GLY A 17 -22.83 -23.41 3.07
N THR A 18 -22.48 -24.23 2.07
CA THR A 18 -21.52 -25.34 2.24
C THR A 18 -20.06 -24.92 2.05
N LYS A 19 -19.81 -23.78 1.40
CA LYS A 19 -18.47 -23.30 1.04
C LYS A 19 -18.31 -21.83 1.39
N GLN A 20 -17.06 -21.40 1.51
CA GLN A 20 -16.68 -20.00 1.59
C GLN A 20 -16.20 -19.51 0.23
N ILE A 21 -16.82 -18.46 -0.28
CA ILE A 21 -16.47 -17.79 -1.53
C ILE A 21 -15.56 -16.61 -1.21
N LYS A 22 -14.49 -16.49 -2.00
CA LYS A 22 -13.54 -15.37 -1.94
C LYS A 22 -13.99 -14.31 -2.93
N ASP A 23 -14.41 -13.17 -2.44
CA ASP A 23 -14.65 -11.99 -3.28
C ASP A 23 -13.51 -10.99 -3.12
N PRO A 24 -13.12 -10.29 -4.20
CA PRO A 24 -12.14 -9.22 -4.09
C PRO A 24 -12.67 -8.08 -3.23
N THR A 25 -11.80 -7.49 -2.42
CA THR A 25 -12.01 -6.13 -1.92
C THR A 25 -12.19 -5.21 -3.14
N ARG A 26 -13.12 -4.28 -3.11
CA ARG A 26 -13.42 -3.41 -4.26
C ARG A 26 -13.12 -1.96 -3.94
N HIS A 27 -12.65 -1.23 -4.96
CA HIS A 27 -12.37 0.21 -4.88
C HIS A 27 -11.39 0.55 -3.74
N LEU A 28 -10.29 -0.19 -3.69
CA LEU A 28 -9.28 -0.04 -2.63
C LEU A 28 -8.16 0.90 -3.07
N THR A 29 -7.84 1.87 -2.22
CA THR A 29 -6.58 2.63 -2.30
C THR A 29 -5.79 2.44 -1.00
N ILE A 30 -4.48 2.15 -1.09
CA ILE A 30 -3.55 2.30 0.03
C ILE A 30 -2.44 3.26 -0.39
N GLN A 31 -2.27 4.31 0.39
CA GLN A 31 -1.29 5.36 0.11
C GLN A 31 -0.57 5.83 1.37
N TRP A 32 0.61 6.42 1.18
CA TRP A 32 1.40 7.04 2.25
C TRP A 32 1.60 6.15 3.47
N THR A 33 1.69 4.83 3.28
CA THR A 33 1.83 3.85 4.36
C THR A 33 3.25 3.27 4.43
N ILE A 34 3.71 2.92 5.63
CA ILE A 34 4.95 2.17 5.86
C ILE A 34 4.60 0.70 6.17
N SER A 35 5.17 -0.23 5.41
CA SER A 35 5.16 -1.66 5.63
C SER A 35 6.60 -2.14 5.79
N SER A 36 7.07 -2.25 7.04
CA SER A 36 8.46 -2.57 7.31
C SER A 36 8.68 -3.64 8.36
N GLU A 37 9.82 -4.32 8.27
CA GLU A 37 10.37 -5.17 9.33
C GLU A 37 9.43 -6.30 9.78
N ALA A 38 8.78 -6.96 8.82
CA ALA A 38 8.04 -8.18 9.10
C ALA A 38 8.92 -9.21 9.83
N LEU A 39 8.40 -9.88 10.85
CA LEU A 39 9.19 -10.76 11.72
C LEU A 39 9.51 -12.10 11.03
N ASP A 40 10.80 -12.45 10.94
CA ASP A 40 11.28 -13.68 10.31
C ASP A 40 11.43 -14.84 11.31
N ALA A 41 10.72 -14.78 12.44
CA ALA A 41 10.76 -15.81 13.49
C ALA A 41 10.42 -17.22 12.97
N ARG A 42 9.67 -17.31 11.87
CA ARG A 42 9.25 -18.58 11.24
C ARG A 42 9.52 -18.65 9.72
N GLY A 43 10.44 -17.83 9.19
CA GLY A 43 10.77 -17.87 7.76
C GLY A 43 9.71 -17.24 6.85
N HIS A 44 8.83 -16.39 7.40
CA HIS A 44 7.70 -15.78 6.68
C HIS A 44 7.54 -14.31 7.12
N ALA A 45 8.50 -13.48 6.72
CA ALA A 45 8.57 -12.05 6.99
C ALA A 45 8.21 -11.24 5.73
N PHE A 46 6.93 -11.11 5.41
CA PHE A 46 6.49 -10.58 4.11
C PHE A 46 5.83 -9.20 4.21
N GLY A 47 6.00 -8.36 3.19
CA GLY A 47 5.34 -7.04 3.12
C GLY A 47 3.82 -7.18 3.03
N GLY A 48 3.37 -8.19 2.29
CA GLY A 48 2.05 -8.80 2.39
C GLY A 48 1.35 -9.03 1.06
N THR A 49 0.08 -9.47 1.13
CA THR A 49 -0.77 -9.72 -0.04
C THR A 49 -1.76 -8.59 -0.23
N TRP A 50 -1.56 -7.79 -1.26
CA TRP A 50 -2.36 -6.58 -1.53
C TRP A 50 -3.12 -6.79 -2.82
N GLY A 51 -4.34 -6.29 -2.91
CA GLY A 51 -5.10 -6.36 -4.14
C GLY A 51 -6.57 -6.09 -3.95
N GLY A 52 -7.38 -6.63 -4.85
CA GLY A 52 -8.78 -6.24 -4.99
C GLY A 52 -9.11 -5.93 -6.44
N ASN A 53 -10.32 -5.44 -6.68
CA ASN A 53 -10.82 -5.17 -8.02
C ASN A 53 -11.85 -4.02 -8.03
N PRO A 54 -11.50 -2.82 -8.53
CA PRO A 54 -10.14 -2.34 -8.84
C PRO A 54 -9.35 -1.98 -7.58
N SER A 55 -8.02 -1.84 -7.71
CA SER A 55 -7.14 -1.43 -6.61
C SER A 55 -6.00 -0.49 -7.05
N THR A 56 -5.62 0.44 -6.18
CA THR A 56 -4.55 1.42 -6.40
C THR A 56 -3.64 1.52 -5.18
N PHE A 57 -2.33 1.53 -5.39
CA PHE A 57 -1.31 1.52 -4.35
C PHE A 57 -0.22 2.50 -4.72
N HIS A 58 -0.13 3.61 -4.01
CA HIS A 58 0.86 4.64 -4.33
C HIS A 58 1.52 5.32 -3.16
N HIS A 59 2.75 5.78 -3.35
CA HIS A 59 3.48 6.52 -2.33
C HIS A 59 3.64 5.74 -1.00
N ASN A 60 3.74 4.41 -1.07
CA ASN A 60 3.99 3.56 0.09
C ASN A 60 5.47 3.19 0.20
N LEU A 61 5.92 2.91 1.43
CA LEU A 61 7.25 2.40 1.73
C LEU A 61 7.18 0.94 2.15
N PHE A 62 7.90 0.08 1.43
CA PHE A 62 8.22 -1.28 1.85
C PHE A 62 9.69 -1.34 2.27
N ALA A 63 9.99 -1.74 3.50
CA ALA A 63 11.38 -1.77 3.97
C ALA A 63 11.70 -3.05 4.76
N CYS A 64 12.80 -3.71 4.43
CA CYS A 64 13.33 -4.84 5.20
C CYS A 64 12.34 -6.02 5.34
N ASN A 65 11.50 -6.29 4.34
CA ASN A 65 10.66 -7.48 4.27
C ASN A 65 11.28 -8.49 3.31
N THR A 66 11.32 -9.78 3.68
CA THR A 66 12.01 -10.80 2.89
C THR A 66 11.42 -11.04 1.49
N ALA A 67 10.12 -10.84 1.32
CA ALA A 67 9.36 -11.08 0.10
C ALA A 67 7.99 -10.38 0.10
N ARG A 68 7.28 -10.46 -1.05
CA ARG A 68 5.91 -9.97 -1.26
C ARG A 68 5.79 -8.50 -0.91
N ASN A 69 6.41 -7.65 -1.73
CA ASN A 69 6.39 -6.20 -1.58
C ASN A 69 5.70 -5.52 -2.77
N PRO A 70 4.38 -5.73 -3.00
CA PRO A 70 3.47 -6.73 -2.41
C PRO A 70 3.36 -8.01 -3.27
N SER A 71 2.65 -9.02 -2.78
CA SER A 71 2.08 -10.06 -3.66
C SER A 71 0.69 -9.63 -4.12
N ILE A 72 0.39 -9.73 -5.41
CA ILE A 72 -0.91 -9.36 -5.96
C ILE A 72 -1.94 -10.44 -5.62
N GLY A 73 -2.93 -10.04 -4.82
CA GLY A 73 -4.12 -10.83 -4.49
C GLY A 73 -5.29 -10.51 -5.42
N MET A 74 -6.04 -11.55 -5.80
CA MET A 74 -7.17 -11.46 -6.73
C MET A 74 -6.78 -11.02 -8.15
N SER A 75 -7.78 -10.55 -8.88
CA SER A 75 -7.80 -10.29 -10.32
C SER A 75 -8.29 -8.89 -10.65
N GLY A 76 -8.17 -8.49 -11.91
CA GLY A 76 -8.65 -7.19 -12.39
C GLY A 76 -7.59 -6.09 -12.31
N PRO A 77 -8.00 -4.81 -12.40
CA PRO A 77 -7.10 -3.67 -12.38
C PRO A 77 -6.33 -3.53 -11.06
N PHE A 78 -5.01 -3.47 -11.18
CA PHE A 78 -4.07 -3.32 -10.07
C PHE A 78 -3.04 -2.25 -10.45
N ASP A 79 -3.11 -1.09 -9.80
CA ASP A 79 -2.24 0.03 -10.08
C ASP A 79 -1.22 0.22 -8.97
N PHE A 80 0.06 -0.04 -9.25
CA PHE A 80 1.14 0.05 -8.27
C PHE A 80 2.20 1.04 -8.76
N ARG A 81 2.16 2.25 -8.19
CA ARG A 81 2.99 3.34 -8.68
C ARG A 81 3.57 4.23 -7.60
N ASN A 82 4.71 4.86 -7.86
CA ASN A 82 5.33 5.81 -6.93
C ASN A 82 5.64 5.23 -5.53
N ASN A 83 5.83 3.91 -5.40
CA ASN A 83 6.19 3.29 -4.14
C ASN A 83 7.72 3.15 -4.01
N VAL A 84 8.21 3.05 -2.77
CA VAL A 84 9.61 2.78 -2.45
C VAL A 84 9.75 1.39 -1.87
N ILE A 85 10.69 0.60 -2.40
CA ILE A 85 10.96 -0.77 -1.97
C ILE A 85 12.43 -0.87 -1.59
N PHE A 86 12.71 -1.18 -0.34
CA PHE A 86 14.06 -1.24 0.22
C PHE A 86 14.35 -2.59 0.86
N ASN A 87 15.55 -3.13 0.58
CA ASN A 87 16.17 -4.21 1.35
C ASN A 87 15.33 -5.49 1.46
N TRP A 88 14.72 -5.93 0.36
CA TRP A 88 14.07 -7.24 0.29
C TRP A 88 15.10 -8.37 0.24
N ARG A 89 14.70 -9.63 0.45
CA ARG A 89 15.64 -10.78 0.46
C ARG A 89 15.58 -11.63 -0.81
N HIS A 90 14.52 -12.39 -0.97
CA HIS A 90 14.45 -13.47 -1.99
C HIS A 90 13.29 -13.31 -2.97
N ARG A 91 12.41 -12.32 -2.78
CA ARG A 91 11.36 -11.93 -3.72
C ARG A 91 11.05 -10.43 -3.58
N THR A 92 10.70 -9.76 -4.66
CA THR A 92 10.16 -8.40 -4.63
C THR A 92 8.63 -8.47 -4.66
N MET A 93 8.01 -7.92 -5.70
CA MET A 93 6.61 -8.08 -6.04
C MET A 93 6.40 -9.38 -6.82
N ASP A 94 5.27 -10.03 -6.61
CA ASP A 94 4.87 -11.21 -7.38
C ASP A 94 3.35 -11.33 -7.50
N GLY A 95 2.87 -12.30 -8.26
CA GLY A 95 1.46 -12.64 -8.32
C GLY A 95 0.80 -12.20 -9.63
N GLY A 96 -0.50 -11.92 -9.51
CA GLY A 96 -1.41 -11.78 -10.63
C GLY A 96 -1.90 -13.13 -11.13
N ASP A 97 -2.90 -13.06 -11.99
CA ASP A 97 -3.49 -14.17 -12.70
C ASP A 97 -3.87 -13.73 -14.12
N GLU A 98 -4.44 -14.64 -14.89
CA GLU A 98 -4.76 -14.45 -16.31
C GLU A 98 -5.77 -13.33 -16.62
N THR A 99 -6.41 -12.79 -15.59
CA THR A 99 -7.38 -11.70 -15.66
C THR A 99 -6.90 -10.42 -14.95
N SER A 100 -5.70 -10.40 -14.39
CA SER A 100 -5.08 -9.19 -13.83
C SER A 100 -4.65 -8.21 -14.92
N LEU A 101 -4.89 -6.92 -14.67
CA LEU A 101 -4.47 -5.80 -15.51
C LEU A 101 -3.60 -4.87 -14.66
N ILE A 102 -2.28 -4.96 -14.82
CA ILE A 102 -1.32 -4.44 -13.84
C ILE A 102 -0.55 -3.27 -14.42
N ASN A 103 -0.58 -2.14 -13.71
CA ASN A 103 0.32 -1.02 -13.93
C ASN A 103 1.43 -1.08 -12.87
N LEU A 104 2.70 -1.09 -13.31
CA LEU A 104 3.89 -0.99 -12.47
C LEU A 104 4.69 0.25 -12.89
N ILE A 105 4.43 1.39 -12.24
CA ILE A 105 4.85 2.70 -12.77
C ILE A 105 5.65 3.50 -11.74
N ASN A 106 6.81 4.05 -12.13
CA ASN A 106 7.55 5.02 -11.32
C ASN A 106 7.83 4.60 -9.86
N ASN A 107 8.07 3.31 -9.60
CA ASN A 107 8.48 2.84 -8.28
C ASN A 107 10.01 2.88 -8.14
N TYR A 108 10.51 3.14 -6.93
CA TYR A 108 11.94 3.17 -6.62
C TYR A 108 12.35 1.93 -5.83
N TYR A 109 13.29 1.16 -6.38
CA TYR A 109 13.81 -0.07 -5.81
C TYR A 109 15.25 0.13 -5.36
N LYS A 110 15.51 -0.06 -4.07
CA LYS A 110 16.83 0.04 -3.46
C LYS A 110 17.25 -1.31 -2.85
N PRO A 111 18.06 -2.11 -3.56
CA PRO A 111 18.63 -3.32 -2.99
C PRO A 111 19.44 -2.99 -1.72
N GLY A 112 19.37 -3.85 -0.72
CA GLY A 112 20.10 -3.66 0.55
C GLY A 112 20.96 -4.87 0.92
N PRO A 113 21.50 -4.90 2.15
CA PRO A 113 22.29 -6.02 2.65
C PRO A 113 21.57 -7.37 2.66
N ALA A 114 20.24 -7.41 2.82
CA ALA A 114 19.48 -8.64 2.74
C ALA A 114 19.26 -9.15 1.31
N THR A 115 19.42 -8.29 0.30
CA THR A 115 19.02 -8.63 -1.07
C THR A 115 19.97 -9.64 -1.71
N ASN A 116 19.45 -10.83 -2.01
CA ASN A 116 20.19 -11.86 -2.70
C ASN A 116 20.66 -11.34 -4.07
N GLU A 117 21.84 -11.77 -4.52
CA GLU A 117 22.42 -11.35 -5.81
C GLU A 117 21.46 -11.58 -6.99
N ASN A 118 20.80 -12.74 -7.00
CA ASN A 118 19.81 -13.07 -8.02
C ASN A 118 18.50 -12.25 -7.90
N MET A 119 18.38 -11.32 -6.96
CA MET A 119 17.20 -10.46 -6.78
C MET A 119 17.52 -8.97 -6.96
N ARG A 120 18.80 -8.60 -7.15
CA ARG A 120 19.23 -7.20 -7.34
C ARG A 120 18.82 -6.60 -8.70
N ALA A 121 18.31 -7.41 -9.61
CA ALA A 121 17.86 -6.98 -10.95
C ALA A 121 16.44 -7.49 -11.25
N VAL A 122 15.53 -7.42 -10.28
CA VAL A 122 14.14 -7.90 -10.43
C VAL A 122 13.17 -6.90 -9.84
N PHE A 123 12.27 -6.37 -10.65
CA PHE A 123 11.15 -5.54 -10.20
C PHE A 123 10.00 -6.42 -9.71
N ALA A 124 9.57 -7.38 -10.53
CA ALA A 124 8.48 -8.29 -10.21
C ALA A 124 8.62 -9.66 -10.88
N ARG A 125 7.99 -10.67 -10.28
CA ARG A 125 7.75 -11.98 -10.89
C ARG A 125 6.31 -12.09 -11.36
N ILE A 126 6.14 -12.39 -12.65
CA ILE A 126 4.85 -12.62 -13.28
C ILE A 126 4.44 -14.07 -13.03
N GLU A 127 3.37 -14.28 -12.27
CA GLU A 127 2.81 -15.62 -12.08
C GLU A 127 1.88 -15.99 -13.24
N GLN A 128 1.80 -17.28 -13.54
CA GLN A 128 0.91 -17.83 -14.56
C GLN A 128 -0.13 -18.71 -13.87
N ARG A 129 -1.39 -18.30 -13.91
CA ARG A 129 -2.50 -18.95 -13.24
C ARG A 129 -3.69 -19.02 -14.20
N SER A 130 -4.67 -19.85 -13.87
CA SER A 130 -5.94 -19.92 -14.62
C SER A 130 -7.14 -19.90 -13.68
N MET A 131 -6.98 -19.39 -12.45
CA MET A 131 -7.89 -19.65 -11.33
C MET A 131 -9.31 -19.11 -11.54
N TYR A 132 -9.45 -18.03 -12.31
CA TYR A 132 -10.73 -17.34 -12.51
C TYR A 132 -11.30 -17.52 -13.91
N SER A 133 -10.57 -18.22 -14.79
CA SER A 133 -11.04 -18.64 -16.10
C SER A 133 -12.25 -19.57 -15.94
N PRO A 134 -13.28 -19.45 -16.81
CA PRO A 134 -14.50 -20.24 -16.69
C PRO A 134 -14.25 -21.74 -16.49
N GLY A 135 -13.33 -22.33 -17.27
CA GLY A 135 -12.94 -23.74 -17.18
C GLY A 135 -12.27 -24.20 -15.90
N SER A 136 -11.69 -23.27 -15.13
CA SER A 136 -11.05 -23.58 -13.85
C SER A 136 -11.94 -23.21 -12.67
N ALA A 137 -12.75 -22.16 -12.81
CA ALA A 137 -13.68 -21.70 -11.77
C ALA A 137 -14.95 -22.57 -11.68
N TRP A 138 -15.42 -23.12 -12.81
CA TRP A 138 -16.67 -23.90 -12.90
C TRP A 138 -16.40 -25.34 -13.34
N ALA A 139 -16.09 -26.22 -12.38
CA ALA A 139 -15.84 -27.63 -12.64
C ALA A 139 -17.12 -28.48 -12.74
N GLU A 140 -18.24 -28.02 -12.18
CA GLU A 140 -19.49 -28.77 -12.17
C GLU A 140 -20.12 -28.82 -13.58
N GLY A 141 -20.54 -30.01 -14.00
CA GLY A 141 -21.14 -30.23 -15.30
C GLY A 141 -20.17 -30.29 -16.49
N ASN A 142 -18.87 -30.01 -16.30
CA ASN A 142 -17.85 -29.99 -17.36
C ASN A 142 -18.22 -29.08 -18.55
N TRP A 143 -18.89 -27.95 -18.29
CA TRP A 143 -19.34 -27.03 -19.36
C TRP A 143 -18.19 -26.38 -20.12
N TYR A 144 -17.04 -26.22 -19.46
CA TYR A 144 -15.84 -25.62 -20.02
C TYR A 144 -14.62 -26.51 -19.73
N PRO A 145 -13.71 -26.71 -20.69
CA PRO A 145 -12.45 -27.41 -20.45
C PRO A 145 -11.56 -26.59 -19.52
N LYS A 146 -10.76 -27.26 -18.67
CA LYS A 146 -9.82 -26.60 -17.76
C LYS A 146 -8.86 -25.70 -18.54
N ALA A 147 -8.77 -24.44 -18.13
CA ALA A 147 -7.90 -23.46 -18.80
C ALA A 147 -6.43 -23.68 -18.41
N GLU A 148 -5.54 -23.50 -19.38
CA GLU A 148 -4.09 -23.49 -19.15
C GLU A 148 -3.67 -22.25 -18.36
N ASN A 149 -2.60 -22.38 -17.57
CA ASN A 149 -2.02 -21.27 -16.83
C ASN A 149 -1.44 -20.25 -17.79
N ARG A 150 -1.80 -18.97 -17.60
CA ARG A 150 -1.26 -17.86 -18.40
C ARG A 150 -1.14 -16.61 -17.54
N PRO A 151 -0.28 -15.64 -17.90
CA PRO A 151 -0.12 -14.43 -17.11
C PRO A 151 -1.28 -13.45 -17.35
N GLY A 152 -1.43 -12.51 -16.42
CA GLY A 152 -2.17 -11.27 -16.66
C GLY A 152 -1.41 -10.32 -17.59
N LYS A 153 -1.97 -9.14 -17.82
CA LYS A 153 -1.33 -8.12 -18.65
C LYS A 153 -0.65 -7.07 -17.79
N TRP A 154 0.53 -6.64 -18.21
CA TRP A 154 1.41 -5.75 -17.45
C TRP A 154 1.86 -4.58 -18.31
N TYR A 155 1.65 -3.37 -17.80
CA TYR A 155 2.32 -2.15 -18.26
C TYR A 155 3.41 -1.79 -17.24
N VAL A 156 4.65 -1.68 -17.69
CA VAL A 156 5.82 -1.46 -16.82
C VAL A 156 6.65 -0.30 -17.37
N ALA A 157 6.74 0.80 -16.63
CA ALA A 157 7.45 2.00 -17.09
C ALA A 157 7.94 2.90 -15.95
N GLY A 158 9.07 3.59 -16.18
CA GLY A 158 9.62 4.63 -15.31
C GLY A 158 10.08 4.19 -13.91
N ASN A 159 10.11 2.89 -13.63
CA ASN A 159 10.67 2.34 -12.40
C ASN A 159 12.19 2.48 -12.40
N ILE A 160 12.75 2.68 -11.21
CA ILE A 160 14.19 2.83 -11.00
C ILE A 160 14.68 1.73 -10.07
N MET A 161 15.76 1.07 -10.48
CA MET A 161 16.57 0.19 -9.66
C MET A 161 17.88 0.91 -9.33
N GLU A 162 18.12 1.18 -8.05
CA GLU A 162 19.31 1.90 -7.60
C GLU A 162 20.58 1.17 -8.05
N GLY A 163 21.47 1.91 -8.73
CA GLY A 163 22.72 1.37 -9.25
C GLY A 163 22.62 0.52 -10.53
N ASN A 164 21.44 0.38 -11.15
CA ASN A 164 21.27 -0.48 -12.33
C ASN A 164 20.73 0.29 -13.56
N GLN A 165 21.65 0.91 -14.31
CA GLN A 165 21.30 1.71 -15.50
C GLN A 165 20.63 0.90 -16.62
N GLN A 166 20.95 -0.39 -16.74
CA GLN A 166 20.33 -1.26 -17.75
C GLN A 166 18.82 -1.40 -17.49
N LEU A 167 18.42 -1.66 -16.25
CA LEU A 167 17.01 -1.76 -15.87
C LEU A 167 16.30 -0.40 -15.92
N ASN A 168 16.99 0.68 -15.60
CA ASN A 168 16.44 2.04 -15.65
C ASN A 168 16.13 2.46 -17.09
N GLY A 169 16.96 2.07 -18.05
CA GLY A 169 16.71 2.29 -19.49
C GLY A 169 15.75 1.28 -20.12
N ASN A 170 15.54 0.11 -19.50
CA ASN A 170 14.64 -0.94 -20.00
C ASN A 170 14.02 -1.72 -18.82
N ASN A 171 12.87 -1.26 -18.33
CA ASN A 171 12.24 -1.89 -17.17
C ASN A 171 11.83 -3.35 -17.39
N TRP A 172 11.55 -3.76 -18.62
CA TRP A 172 11.18 -5.15 -18.93
C TRP A 172 12.33 -6.14 -18.68
N ALA A 173 13.59 -5.69 -18.75
CA ALA A 173 14.74 -6.51 -18.36
C ALA A 173 14.72 -6.91 -16.87
N GLY A 174 13.98 -6.19 -16.03
CA GLY A 174 13.76 -6.51 -14.61
C GLY A 174 12.52 -7.36 -14.33
N MET A 175 11.76 -7.77 -15.35
CA MET A 175 10.56 -8.58 -15.18
C MET A 175 10.89 -10.07 -15.32
N ARG A 176 10.40 -10.90 -14.40
CA ARG A 176 10.57 -12.37 -14.45
C ARG A 176 9.28 -13.05 -14.88
N GLY A 177 9.21 -13.47 -16.14
CA GLY A 177 8.10 -14.24 -16.68
C GLY A 177 8.01 -14.15 -18.20
N PRO A 178 6.91 -14.67 -18.80
CA PRO A 178 6.74 -14.69 -20.25
C PRO A 178 6.36 -13.30 -20.78
N GLU A 179 7.37 -12.51 -21.16
CA GLU A 179 7.20 -11.15 -21.70
C GLU A 179 6.22 -11.11 -22.87
N ASP A 180 6.37 -12.00 -23.86
CA ASP A 180 5.54 -12.05 -25.07
C ASP A 180 4.04 -12.24 -24.77
N LEU A 181 3.72 -12.84 -23.63
CA LEU A 181 2.34 -13.07 -23.20
C LEU A 181 1.81 -11.97 -22.28
N ALA A 182 2.68 -11.33 -21.49
CA ALA A 182 2.28 -10.40 -20.45
C ALA A 182 2.33 -8.93 -20.88
N ARG A 183 3.30 -8.56 -21.73
CA ARG A 183 3.61 -7.16 -22.02
C ARG A 183 2.51 -6.44 -22.78
N VAL A 184 2.19 -5.24 -22.32
CA VAL A 184 1.43 -4.23 -23.09
C VAL A 184 2.21 -2.92 -23.14
N ASN A 185 1.92 -2.09 -24.14
CA ASN A 185 2.62 -0.82 -24.38
C ASN A 185 1.81 0.42 -23.98
N THR A 186 0.56 0.23 -23.52
CA THR A 186 -0.33 1.29 -23.06
C THR A 186 -0.75 0.98 -21.62
N PRO A 187 -0.73 1.97 -20.70
CA PRO A 187 -1.19 1.76 -19.34
C PRO A 187 -2.68 1.41 -19.30
N PHE A 188 -3.08 0.65 -18.30
CA PHE A 188 -4.49 0.45 -17.98
C PHE A 188 -5.07 1.68 -17.30
N GLU A 189 -6.37 1.88 -17.46
CA GLU A 189 -7.10 2.88 -16.68
C GLU A 189 -6.99 2.55 -15.18
N GLY A 190 -6.57 3.52 -14.39
CA GLY A 190 -6.44 3.45 -12.94
C GLY A 190 -7.04 4.70 -12.30
N TRP A 191 -7.24 4.68 -10.99
CA TRP A 191 -7.70 5.87 -10.29
C TRP A 191 -6.65 6.99 -10.44
N PRO A 192 -7.06 8.24 -10.69
CA PRO A 192 -6.15 9.37 -10.72
C PRO A 192 -5.30 9.45 -9.45
N VAL A 193 -3.98 9.50 -9.62
CA VAL A 193 -2.99 9.61 -8.53
C VAL A 193 -2.34 10.98 -8.59
N ALA A 194 -2.37 11.71 -7.48
CA ALA A 194 -1.66 12.97 -7.31
C ALA A 194 -0.80 12.94 -6.03
N PRO A 195 0.37 13.60 -6.01
CA PRO A 195 1.04 14.23 -7.15
C PRO A 195 1.56 13.20 -8.17
N HIS A 196 1.72 13.62 -9.43
CA HIS A 196 2.42 12.82 -10.43
C HIS A 196 3.92 13.03 -10.31
N GLU A 197 4.64 11.98 -9.94
CA GLU A 197 6.08 12.05 -9.66
C GLU A 197 6.87 11.03 -10.49
N THR A 198 8.14 11.32 -10.75
CA THR A 198 9.11 10.29 -11.17
C THR A 198 9.43 9.36 -10.00
N ALA A 199 10.07 8.22 -10.26
CA ALA A 199 10.47 7.32 -9.18
C ALA A 199 11.41 7.98 -8.17
N GLU A 200 12.33 8.84 -8.62
CA GLU A 200 13.28 9.55 -7.75
C GLU A 200 12.59 10.66 -6.93
N ALA A 201 11.61 11.37 -7.50
CA ALA A 201 10.81 12.32 -6.75
C ALA A 201 9.95 11.59 -5.71
N ALA A 202 9.30 10.49 -6.10
CA ALA A 202 8.55 9.63 -5.18
C ALA A 202 9.40 9.06 -4.07
N TYR A 203 10.67 8.72 -4.33
CA TYR A 203 11.61 8.30 -3.29
C TYR A 203 11.72 9.35 -2.17
N LEU A 204 11.89 10.62 -2.53
CA LEU A 204 11.99 11.70 -1.55
C LEU A 204 10.65 11.98 -0.86
N SER A 205 9.56 12.02 -1.62
CA SER A 205 8.22 12.28 -1.09
C SER A 205 7.78 11.20 -0.11
N VAL A 206 7.96 9.92 -0.44
CA VAL A 206 7.62 8.79 0.42
C VAL A 206 8.42 8.82 1.72
N LEU A 207 9.73 9.03 1.68
CA LEU A 207 10.55 9.12 2.89
C LEU A 207 10.17 10.31 3.79
N LYS A 208 9.64 11.38 3.19
CA LYS A 208 9.19 12.55 3.92
C LYS A 208 7.80 12.35 4.53
N HIS A 209 6.86 11.77 3.79
CA HIS A 209 5.43 11.86 4.10
C HIS A 209 4.75 10.54 4.48
N ALA A 210 5.28 9.37 4.10
CA ALA A 210 4.62 8.10 4.43
C ALA A 210 4.69 7.80 5.93
N GLY A 211 3.65 7.18 6.49
CA GLY A 211 3.53 6.82 7.90
C GLY A 211 2.89 7.92 8.75
N ALA A 212 2.96 7.76 10.08
CA ALA A 212 2.39 8.72 11.01
C ALA A 212 3.37 9.89 11.20
N THR A 213 3.18 10.97 10.42
CA THR A 213 4.14 12.09 10.37
C THR A 213 3.78 13.27 11.25
N LEU A 214 2.51 13.40 11.63
CA LEU A 214 2.02 14.50 12.45
C LEU A 214 1.70 14.11 13.89
N PRO A 215 1.85 15.05 14.84
CA PRO A 215 2.54 16.34 14.70
C PRO A 215 4.08 16.18 14.58
N LYS A 216 4.57 14.97 14.81
CA LYS A 216 5.98 14.60 14.66
C LYS A 216 6.05 13.11 14.33
N ARG A 217 6.88 12.78 13.33
CA ARG A 217 7.25 11.39 13.02
C ARG A 217 7.83 10.68 14.24
N ASP A 218 7.27 9.53 14.59
CA ASP A 218 7.73 8.74 15.73
C ASP A 218 9.13 8.14 15.51
N ALA A 219 9.70 7.58 16.57
CA ALA A 219 11.07 7.05 16.56
C ALA A 219 11.24 5.82 15.65
N VAL A 220 10.20 5.01 15.46
CA VAL A 220 10.21 3.82 14.60
C VAL A 220 10.18 4.24 13.14
N ASP A 221 9.21 5.06 12.75
CA ASP A 221 9.08 5.56 11.39
C ASP A 221 10.31 6.38 10.96
N LYS A 222 10.87 7.19 11.88
CA LYS A 222 12.12 7.92 11.63
C LYS A 222 13.28 6.95 11.41
N ARG A 223 13.44 5.93 12.26
CA ARG A 223 14.49 4.93 12.11
C ARG A 223 14.37 4.20 10.77
N VAL A 224 13.16 3.81 10.36
CA VAL A 224 12.92 3.14 9.08
C VAL A 224 13.31 4.02 7.89
N THR A 225 12.89 5.28 7.88
CA THR A 225 13.24 6.23 6.80
C THR A 225 14.74 6.54 6.77
N ASP A 226 15.40 6.67 7.92
CA ASP A 226 16.86 6.84 8.01
C ASP A 226 17.62 5.61 7.46
N MET A 227 17.14 4.38 7.71
CA MET A 227 17.73 3.16 7.14
C MET A 227 17.64 3.16 5.61
N VAL A 228 16.49 3.55 5.06
CA VAL A 228 16.26 3.59 3.61
C VAL A 228 17.13 4.67 2.95
N LEU A 229 17.28 5.83 3.60
CA LEU A 229 18.13 6.91 3.12
C LEU A 229 19.60 6.49 3.11
N SER A 230 20.11 6.00 4.23
CA SER A 230 21.51 5.59 4.40
C SER A 230 21.87 4.29 3.67
N GLY A 231 20.88 3.46 3.32
CA GLY A 231 21.07 2.10 2.82
C GLY A 231 21.61 1.13 3.88
N LYS A 232 21.60 1.51 5.16
CA LYS A 232 22.18 0.75 6.26
C LYS A 232 21.07 0.34 7.25
N PRO A 233 20.68 -0.94 7.28
CA PRO A 233 19.74 -1.43 8.27
C PRO A 233 20.36 -1.47 9.68
N MET A 234 19.51 -1.61 10.70
CA MET A 234 19.92 -1.68 12.12
C MET A 234 20.66 -2.97 12.48
N THR A 235 20.34 -4.07 11.81
CA THR A 235 21.03 -5.37 11.95
C THR A 235 21.86 -5.67 10.71
N GLU A 236 22.69 -6.70 10.73
CA GLU A 236 23.55 -7.08 9.59
C GLU A 236 22.78 -7.16 8.26
N THR A 237 21.57 -7.71 8.29
CA THR A 237 20.71 -7.83 7.10
C THR A 237 19.53 -6.87 7.11
N GLY A 238 19.08 -6.40 8.27
CA GLY A 238 17.81 -5.67 8.45
C GLY A 238 16.58 -6.55 8.54
N ILE A 239 16.69 -7.86 8.30
CA ILE A 239 15.59 -8.80 8.53
C ILE A 239 15.62 -9.20 10.01
N ILE A 240 14.61 -8.77 10.77
CA ILE A 240 14.51 -9.01 12.20
C ILE A 240 13.67 -10.26 12.49
N LYS A 241 13.95 -10.93 13.61
CA LYS A 241 13.17 -12.04 14.16
C LYS A 241 12.43 -11.64 15.43
N ASP A 242 12.96 -10.66 16.14
CA ASP A 242 12.38 -10.08 17.35
C ASP A 242 12.47 -8.54 17.29
N ILE A 243 11.42 -7.86 17.73
CA ILE A 243 11.39 -6.39 17.77
C ILE A 243 12.49 -5.79 18.65
N ALA A 244 12.99 -6.52 19.64
CA ALA A 244 14.08 -6.08 20.52
C ALA A 244 15.39 -5.84 19.77
N GLU A 245 15.60 -6.46 18.61
CA GLU A 245 16.77 -6.24 17.74
C GLU A 245 16.86 -4.79 17.22
N VAL A 246 15.73 -4.07 17.24
CA VAL A 246 15.63 -2.67 16.80
C VAL A 246 15.09 -1.73 17.87
N GLY A 247 15.12 -2.18 19.13
CA GLY A 247 14.74 -1.38 20.31
C GLY A 247 13.34 -1.65 20.86
N GLY A 248 12.54 -2.51 20.23
CA GLY A 248 11.19 -2.85 20.69
C GLY A 248 10.14 -1.76 20.44
N TYR A 249 9.00 -1.86 21.12
CA TYR A 249 7.97 -0.83 21.06
C TYR A 249 8.44 0.44 21.80
N PRO A 250 8.34 1.63 21.19
CA PRO A 250 8.66 2.86 21.88
C PRO A 250 7.69 3.07 23.05
N PRO A 251 8.17 3.57 24.21
CA PRO A 251 7.27 3.98 25.28
C PRO A 251 6.43 5.16 24.78
N LEU A 252 5.12 4.95 24.62
CA LEU A 252 4.18 6.01 24.29
C LEU A 252 3.82 6.77 25.56
N THR A 253 4.38 7.97 25.72
CA THR A 253 4.04 8.90 26.80
C THR A 253 3.40 10.15 26.21
N TYR A 254 2.49 10.77 26.96
CA TYR A 254 1.88 12.03 26.60
C TYR A 254 1.89 12.98 27.80
N ASP A 255 1.95 14.28 27.54
CA ASP A 255 1.74 15.29 28.56
C ASP A 255 0.24 15.58 28.63
N ALA A 256 -0.42 15.18 29.73
CA ALA A 256 -1.84 15.42 29.93
C ALA A 256 -2.23 16.91 29.84
N LYS A 257 -1.29 17.82 30.12
CA LYS A 257 -1.53 19.27 29.97
C LYS A 257 -1.49 19.74 28.51
N ALA A 258 -0.88 18.96 27.63
CA ALA A 258 -0.79 19.23 26.20
C ALA A 258 -1.94 18.57 25.40
N VAL A 259 -2.73 17.69 26.04
CA VAL A 259 -3.93 17.11 25.43
C VAL A 259 -5.03 18.18 25.47
N PRO A 260 -5.57 18.60 24.32
CA PRO A 260 -6.72 19.49 24.29
C PRO A 260 -7.90 18.88 25.05
N VAL A 261 -8.70 19.72 25.70
CA VAL A 261 -9.94 19.28 26.35
C VAL A 261 -10.95 18.89 25.26
N ASP A 262 -11.58 17.74 25.45
CA ASP A 262 -12.67 17.15 24.68
C ASP A 262 -13.71 16.73 25.72
N THR A 263 -14.75 17.55 25.87
CA THR A 263 -15.69 17.48 27.00
C THR A 263 -16.69 16.33 26.86
N ASP A 264 -17.10 16.00 25.64
CA ASP A 264 -18.06 14.94 25.36
C ASP A 264 -17.44 13.63 24.86
N ALA A 265 -16.12 13.63 24.65
CA ALA A 265 -15.27 12.49 24.30
C ALA A 265 -15.56 11.88 22.93
N ASP A 266 -15.88 12.73 21.95
CA ASP A 266 -16.17 12.29 20.58
C ASP A 266 -14.95 12.27 19.65
N GLY A 267 -13.79 12.72 20.14
CA GLY A 267 -12.53 12.76 19.42
C GLY A 267 -12.18 14.12 18.83
N MET A 268 -13.01 15.14 19.04
CA MET A 268 -12.75 16.52 18.63
C MET A 268 -12.49 17.42 19.85
N PRO A 269 -11.49 18.31 19.82
CA PRO A 269 -11.28 19.25 20.92
C PRO A 269 -12.35 20.35 20.99
N ASP A 270 -12.78 20.68 22.21
CA ASP A 270 -13.69 21.78 22.55
C ASP A 270 -13.44 23.09 21.78
N ASN A 271 -12.16 23.48 21.65
CA ASN A 271 -11.78 24.72 20.99
C ASN A 271 -11.93 24.64 19.47
N TRP A 272 -11.68 23.48 18.89
CA TRP A 272 -11.85 23.23 17.46
C TRP A 272 -13.35 23.20 17.12
N GLU A 273 -14.16 22.52 17.94
CA GLU A 273 -15.61 22.49 17.77
C GLU A 273 -16.23 23.89 17.82
N ARG A 274 -15.87 24.70 18.83
CA ARG A 274 -16.33 26.11 18.91
C ARG A 274 -15.89 26.94 17.71
N GLN A 275 -14.69 26.69 17.17
CA GLN A 275 -14.21 27.38 15.97
C GLN A 275 -15.09 27.07 14.75
N PHE A 276 -15.58 25.83 14.64
CA PHE A 276 -16.40 25.37 13.53
C PHE A 276 -17.90 25.33 13.83
N LYS A 277 -18.34 25.92 14.95
CA LYS A 277 -19.76 26.03 15.37
C LYS A 277 -20.43 24.67 15.62
N LEU A 278 -19.65 23.70 16.08
CA LEU A 278 -20.12 22.42 16.64
C LEU A 278 -20.37 22.56 18.15
N ASP A 279 -20.91 21.54 18.79
CA ASP A 279 -21.34 21.56 20.19
C ASP A 279 -20.47 20.65 21.09
N PRO A 280 -19.52 21.23 21.88
CA PRO A 280 -18.61 20.47 22.75
C PRO A 280 -19.25 19.61 23.84
N GLU A 281 -20.56 19.70 24.03
CA GLU A 281 -21.29 18.91 25.01
C GLU A 281 -22.15 17.79 24.35
N ASN A 282 -22.02 17.58 23.04
CA ASN A 282 -22.87 16.69 22.26
C ASN A 282 -22.08 15.72 21.36
N SER A 283 -21.65 14.59 21.96
CA SER A 283 -20.83 13.58 21.27
C SER A 283 -21.47 12.88 20.07
N ALA A 284 -22.75 13.14 19.79
CA ALA A 284 -23.39 12.65 18.58
C ALA A 284 -23.01 13.45 17.33
N ASP A 285 -22.57 14.71 17.45
CA ASP A 285 -22.28 15.55 16.30
C ASP A 285 -20.93 15.22 15.64
N GLY A 286 -19.95 14.66 16.35
CA GLY A 286 -18.71 14.13 15.77
C GLY A 286 -18.93 13.13 14.63
N ALA A 287 -19.99 12.32 14.72
CA ALA A 287 -20.37 11.35 13.68
C ALA A 287 -21.30 11.93 12.59
N THR A 288 -21.64 13.23 12.66
CA THR A 288 -22.45 13.89 11.63
C THR A 288 -21.58 14.50 10.54
N ASP A 289 -22.14 14.60 9.33
CA ASP A 289 -21.55 15.27 8.18
C ASP A 289 -22.24 16.64 8.03
N ALA A 290 -21.67 17.67 8.67
CA ALA A 290 -22.34 18.96 8.84
C ALA A 290 -22.48 19.75 7.52
N ASP A 291 -21.62 19.54 6.54
CA ASP A 291 -21.65 20.21 5.23
C ASP A 291 -22.13 19.31 4.06
N GLY A 292 -22.31 18.02 4.34
CA GLY A 292 -22.87 17.03 3.44
C GLY A 292 -21.90 16.59 2.35
N ASP A 293 -20.59 16.68 2.57
CA ASP A 293 -19.57 16.35 1.57
C ASP A 293 -19.12 14.88 1.58
N GLY A 294 -19.51 14.15 2.62
CA GLY A 294 -19.29 12.72 2.81
C GLY A 294 -18.31 12.37 3.94
N TYR A 295 -17.67 13.35 4.58
CA TYR A 295 -16.86 13.15 5.77
C TYR A 295 -17.60 13.57 7.03
N THR A 296 -17.43 12.80 8.10
CA THR A 296 -17.95 13.17 9.42
C THR A 296 -17.08 14.26 10.05
N ASN A 297 -17.63 15.04 10.98
CA ASN A 297 -16.90 16.13 11.65
C ASN A 297 -15.61 15.63 12.31
N VAL A 298 -15.61 14.43 12.91
CA VAL A 298 -14.40 13.83 13.49
C VAL A 298 -13.38 13.46 12.43
N GLU A 299 -13.82 12.98 11.26
CA GLU A 299 -12.91 12.72 10.14
C GLU A 299 -12.36 14.03 9.57
N GLU A 300 -13.15 15.10 9.52
CA GLU A 300 -12.70 16.43 9.12
C GLU A 300 -11.63 16.98 10.08
N TYR A 301 -11.82 16.82 11.40
CA TYR A 301 -10.81 17.16 12.40
C TYR A 301 -9.52 16.36 12.20
N LEU A 302 -9.62 15.04 12.06
CA LEU A 302 -8.48 14.16 11.85
C LEU A 302 -7.75 14.46 10.54
N ASN A 303 -8.50 14.85 9.51
CA ASN A 303 -7.95 15.22 8.22
C ASN A 303 -7.53 16.69 8.13
N GLY A 304 -7.81 17.52 9.15
CA GLY A 304 -7.49 18.94 9.14
C GLY A 304 -8.20 19.72 8.03
N THR A 305 -9.37 19.24 7.60
CA THR A 305 -10.32 19.87 6.68
C THR A 305 -11.37 20.70 7.46
N ASN A 306 -12.37 21.25 6.78
CA ASN A 306 -13.30 22.22 7.34
C ASN A 306 -14.72 21.65 7.33
N PRO A 307 -15.30 21.25 8.48
CA PRO A 307 -16.62 20.61 8.55
C PRO A 307 -17.80 21.54 8.21
N GLN A 308 -17.53 22.77 7.79
CA GLN A 308 -18.53 23.76 7.39
C GLN A 308 -18.42 24.11 5.90
N GLU A 309 -17.51 23.47 5.15
CA GLU A 309 -17.22 23.77 3.76
C GLU A 309 -17.30 22.52 2.91
N LYS A 310 -18.44 22.37 2.24
CA LYS A 310 -18.68 21.22 1.38
C LYS A 310 -17.64 21.08 0.26
N ILE A 311 -16.80 20.03 0.32
CA ILE A 311 -15.82 19.74 -0.72
C ILE A 311 -16.36 18.72 -1.74
N ASN A 312 -16.27 19.04 -3.04
CA ASN A 312 -16.58 18.05 -4.08
C ASN A 312 -15.38 17.15 -4.35
N TYR A 313 -15.25 16.02 -3.64
CA TYR A 313 -14.17 15.04 -3.85
C TYR A 313 -14.24 14.26 -5.18
N ARG A 314 -15.31 14.44 -5.97
CA ARG A 314 -15.33 13.99 -7.38
C ARG A 314 -14.53 14.90 -8.29
N ASN A 315 -14.26 16.15 -7.86
CA ASN A 315 -13.26 16.98 -8.51
C ASN A 315 -11.89 16.61 -7.95
N LEU A 316 -11.09 15.93 -8.77
CA LEU A 316 -9.77 15.43 -8.40
C LEU A 316 -8.80 16.52 -7.93
N GLY A 317 -9.02 17.78 -8.35
CA GLY A 317 -8.23 18.92 -7.87
C GLY A 317 -8.41 19.21 -6.38
N ASN A 318 -9.47 18.69 -5.76
CA ASN A 318 -9.74 18.82 -4.33
C ASN A 318 -9.13 17.67 -3.50
N ASN A 319 -8.67 16.59 -4.15
CA ASN A 319 -8.11 15.42 -3.46
C ASN A 319 -6.63 15.68 -3.13
N VAL A 320 -6.40 16.67 -2.29
CA VAL A 320 -5.09 17.10 -1.84
C VAL A 320 -4.85 16.66 -0.41
N ASP A 321 -3.61 16.31 -0.10
CA ASP A 321 -3.19 16.07 1.28
C ASP A 321 -3.09 17.42 1.99
N VAL A 322 -4.04 17.72 2.88
CA VAL A 322 -4.05 19.00 3.63
C VAL A 322 -3.25 18.94 4.93
N ILE A 323 -2.73 17.76 5.28
CA ILE A 323 -2.10 17.47 6.57
C ILE A 323 -0.58 17.48 6.41
N SER A 324 -0.06 16.73 5.46
CA SER A 324 1.37 16.49 5.28
C SER A 324 2.18 17.71 4.82
N PHE A 325 1.50 18.80 4.45
CA PHE A 325 2.12 20.05 3.96
C PHE A 325 1.95 21.25 4.92
N LYS A 326 1.34 21.06 6.10
CA LYS A 326 1.32 22.05 7.20
C LYS A 326 2.57 21.89 8.07
#